data_AF-A0A8J4UGY7-F1
#
_entry.id   AF-A0A8J4UGY7-F1
#
_cell.length_a   1.000
_cell.length_b   1.000
_cell.length_c   1.000
_cell.angle_alpha   90.00
_cell.angle_beta   90.00
_cell.angle_gamma   90.00
#
_symmetry.space_group_name_H-M   'P 1'
#
loop_
_entity.id
_entity.type
_entity.pdbx_description
1 polymer ?
#
loop_
_entity_poly.entity_id
_entity_poly.type
_entity_poly.pdbx_seq_one_letter_code
_entity_poly.pdbx_strand_id
1 'polypeptide(L)'
;CDLKEEQMKSQQKIQEKQKKVDELKQTVIIIKSRAQTAVEENEIIFTEMISSMEKKRSEVTEWIRAQEKAELSRVEQLLEQLEQEITDLKRKVTELEQLSHTHDNLHFIQRVRSLCVSSGCEDSPGIIVHPPHSYDGLRNSLSELKKQFKEFCEEEFHKIPPY
;
A
#
# COMPACT_ATOMS: atom_id res chain seq x y z
N CYS A 1 48.57 54.88 -50.67
CA CYS A 1 48.55 53.41 -50.64
C CYS A 1 47.90 52.86 -49.37
N ASP A 2 47.69 53.66 -48.33
CA ASP A 2 47.28 53.17 -46.99
C ASP A 2 45.78 52.84 -46.86
N LEU A 3 44.91 53.56 -47.60
CA LEU A 3 43.45 53.36 -47.58
C LEU A 3 43.02 51.97 -48.10
N LYS A 4 43.69 51.45 -49.13
CA LYS A 4 43.39 50.12 -49.68
C LYS A 4 43.82 49.01 -48.70
N GLU A 5 44.91 49.20 -48.00
CA GLU A 5 45.40 48.23 -47.01
C GLU A 5 44.46 48.15 -45.80
N GLU A 6 44.02 49.30 -45.28
CA GLU A 6 43.02 49.35 -44.19
C GLU A 6 41.66 48.79 -44.60
N GLN A 7 41.24 48.98 -45.87
CA GLN A 7 40.04 48.34 -46.42
C GLN A 7 40.16 46.81 -46.39
N MET A 8 41.28 46.26 -46.86
CA MET A 8 41.50 44.80 -46.85
C MET A 8 41.53 44.24 -45.43
N LYS A 9 42.25 44.89 -44.50
CA LYS A 9 42.28 44.50 -43.07
C LYS A 9 40.88 44.49 -42.45
N SER A 10 40.06 45.50 -42.78
CA SER A 10 38.68 45.59 -42.29
C SER A 10 37.80 44.46 -42.85
N GLN A 11 37.92 44.15 -44.14
CA GLN A 11 37.21 43.02 -44.76
C GLN A 11 37.59 41.67 -44.15
N GLN A 12 38.87 41.45 -43.86
CA GLN A 12 39.32 40.23 -43.18
C GLN A 12 38.73 40.11 -41.77
N LYS A 13 38.77 41.19 -40.97
CA LYS A 13 38.13 41.22 -39.65
C LYS A 13 36.64 40.94 -39.71
N ILE A 14 35.93 41.46 -40.72
CA ILE A 14 34.50 41.19 -40.93
C ILE A 14 34.27 39.70 -41.18
N GLN A 15 35.05 39.06 -42.06
CA GLN A 15 34.92 37.63 -42.35
C GLN A 15 35.19 36.77 -41.10
N GLU A 16 36.23 37.09 -40.33
CA GLU A 16 36.53 36.41 -39.07
C GLU A 16 35.38 36.55 -38.04
N LYS A 17 34.82 37.76 -37.92
CA LYS A 17 33.69 38.01 -37.02
C LYS A 17 32.43 37.28 -37.49
N GLN A 18 32.18 37.21 -38.80
CA GLN A 18 31.04 36.47 -39.35
C GLN A 18 31.16 34.97 -39.05
N LYS A 19 32.35 34.39 -39.23
CA LYS A 19 32.62 33.00 -38.83
C LYS A 19 32.36 32.76 -37.34
N LYS A 20 32.84 33.66 -36.47
CA LYS A 20 32.57 33.57 -35.03
C LYS A 20 31.09 33.70 -34.69
N VAL A 21 30.34 34.55 -35.40
CA VAL A 21 28.88 34.65 -35.22
C VAL A 21 28.20 33.32 -35.54
N ASP A 22 28.61 32.65 -36.61
CA ASP A 22 28.02 31.36 -36.99
C ASP A 22 28.40 30.23 -36.01
N GLU A 23 29.65 30.21 -35.53
CA GLU A 23 30.09 29.30 -34.45
C GLU A 23 29.28 29.51 -33.15
N LEU A 24 29.03 30.76 -32.76
CA LEU A 24 28.23 31.08 -31.58
C LEU A 24 26.77 30.68 -31.76
N LYS A 25 26.17 30.89 -32.94
CA LYS A 25 24.81 30.43 -33.24
C LYS A 25 24.68 28.91 -33.10
N GLN A 26 25.65 28.15 -33.62
CA GLN A 26 25.67 26.69 -33.45
C GLN A 26 25.83 26.29 -31.99
N THR A 27 26.70 26.98 -31.25
CA THR A 27 26.90 26.73 -29.82
C THR A 27 25.60 26.94 -29.03
N VAL A 28 24.82 27.99 -29.33
CA VAL A 28 23.52 28.24 -28.71
C VAL A 28 22.55 27.09 -28.96
N ILE A 29 22.51 26.55 -30.18
CA ILE A 29 21.64 25.41 -30.52
C ILE A 29 22.05 24.17 -29.71
N ILE A 30 23.36 23.89 -29.63
CA ILE A 30 23.90 22.75 -28.87
C ILE A 30 23.57 22.87 -27.38
N ILE A 31 23.74 24.06 -26.79
CA ILE A 31 23.41 24.30 -25.37
C ILE A 31 21.93 24.02 -25.12
N LYS A 32 21.04 24.57 -25.96
CA LYS A 32 19.59 24.34 -25.83
C LYS A 32 19.22 22.87 -25.96
N SER A 33 19.79 22.17 -26.94
CA SER A 33 19.54 20.74 -27.14
C SER A 33 20.00 19.92 -25.94
N ARG A 34 21.21 20.16 -25.42
CA ARG A 34 21.74 19.43 -24.27
C ARG A 34 20.93 19.69 -23.01
N ALA A 35 20.51 20.93 -22.77
CA ALA A 35 19.64 21.26 -21.64
C ALA A 35 18.30 20.53 -21.74
N GLN A 36 17.70 20.50 -22.93
CA GLN A 36 16.44 19.79 -23.16
C GLN A 36 16.58 18.28 -22.92
N THR A 37 17.64 17.65 -23.45
CA THR A 37 17.91 16.22 -23.21
C THR A 37 18.09 15.94 -21.71
N ALA A 38 18.85 16.77 -20.99
CA ALA A 38 19.04 16.59 -19.55
C ALA A 38 17.72 16.72 -18.77
N VAL A 39 16.81 17.61 -19.19
CA VAL A 39 15.47 17.71 -18.60
C VAL A 39 14.66 16.45 -18.85
N GLU A 40 14.64 15.93 -20.09
CA GLU A 40 13.90 14.72 -20.44
C GLU A 40 14.41 13.49 -19.67
N GLU A 41 15.73 13.31 -19.58
CA GLU A 41 16.34 12.23 -18.81
C GLU A 41 15.99 12.33 -17.31
N ASN A 42 15.98 13.55 -16.76
CA ASN A 42 15.57 13.80 -15.39
C ASN A 42 14.09 13.43 -15.13
N GLU A 43 13.19 13.81 -16.04
CA GLU A 43 11.77 13.47 -15.94
C GLU A 43 11.53 11.95 -15.96
N ILE A 44 12.29 11.20 -16.77
CA ILE A 44 12.22 9.73 -16.80
C ILE A 44 12.60 9.16 -15.43
N ILE A 45 13.73 9.58 -14.87
CA ILE A 45 14.22 9.10 -13.57
C ILE A 45 13.18 9.32 -12.47
N PHE A 46 12.64 10.54 -12.35
CA PHE A 46 11.62 10.84 -11.34
C PHE A 46 10.32 10.07 -11.57
N THR A 47 9.90 9.90 -12.82
CA THR A 47 8.70 9.13 -13.16
C THR A 47 8.81 7.67 -12.73
N GLU A 48 9.97 7.04 -12.94
CA GLU A 48 10.23 5.66 -12.52
C GLU A 48 10.24 5.52 -10.98
N MET A 49 10.85 6.49 -10.28
CA MET A 49 10.85 6.53 -8.82
C MET A 49 9.44 6.67 -8.24
N ILE A 50 8.63 7.59 -8.80
CA ILE A 50 7.23 7.79 -8.39
C ILE A 50 6.44 6.50 -8.62
N SER A 51 6.54 5.91 -9.81
CA SER A 51 5.84 4.67 -10.18
C SER A 51 6.17 3.51 -9.21
N SER A 52 7.44 3.39 -8.83
CA SER A 52 7.89 2.38 -7.86
C SER A 52 7.27 2.59 -6.48
N MET A 53 7.20 3.85 -6.02
CA MET A 53 6.57 4.19 -4.74
C MET A 53 5.05 3.98 -4.76
N GLU A 54 4.39 4.30 -5.87
CA GLU A 54 2.96 4.05 -6.05
C GLU A 54 2.64 2.56 -6.02
N LYS A 55 3.49 1.72 -6.64
CA LYS A 55 3.36 0.26 -6.56
C LYS A 55 3.46 -0.22 -5.10
N LYS A 56 4.46 0.26 -4.35
CA LYS A 56 4.61 -0.08 -2.92
C LYS A 56 3.41 0.37 -2.08
N ARG A 57 2.86 1.55 -2.36
CA ARG A 57 1.61 2.03 -1.72
C ARG A 57 0.45 1.07 -1.98
N SER A 58 0.28 0.62 -3.22
CA SER A 58 -0.78 -0.33 -3.58
C SER A 58 -0.59 -1.67 -2.87
N GLU A 59 0.63 -2.23 -2.87
CA GLU A 59 0.94 -3.48 -2.17
C GLU A 59 0.60 -3.43 -0.67
N VAL A 60 0.95 -2.34 0.02
CA VAL A 60 0.62 -2.15 1.43
C VAL A 60 -0.89 -2.03 1.64
N THR A 61 -1.59 -1.33 0.75
CA THR A 61 -3.05 -1.18 0.83
C THR A 61 -3.76 -2.52 0.65
N GLU A 62 -3.35 -3.31 -0.34
CA GLU A 62 -3.88 -4.65 -0.59
C GLU A 62 -3.63 -5.59 0.58
N TRP A 63 -2.46 -5.52 1.18
CA TRP A 63 -2.13 -6.31 2.39
C TRP A 63 -3.07 -5.97 3.56
N ILE A 64 -3.33 -4.68 3.84
CA ILE A 64 -4.28 -4.26 4.89
C ILE A 64 -5.68 -4.83 4.60
N ARG A 65 -6.16 -4.73 3.36
CA ARG A 65 -7.49 -5.24 2.97
C ARG A 65 -7.59 -6.75 3.07
N ALA A 66 -6.53 -7.46 2.71
CA ALA A 66 -6.48 -8.91 2.87
C ALA A 66 -6.56 -9.32 4.34
N GLN A 67 -5.83 -8.62 5.22
CA GLN A 67 -5.87 -8.87 6.66
C GLN A 67 -7.25 -8.55 7.26
N GLU A 68 -7.82 -7.39 6.94
CA GLU A 68 -9.18 -7.01 7.34
C GLU A 68 -10.20 -8.10 6.95
N LYS A 69 -10.17 -8.56 5.70
CA LYS A 69 -11.07 -9.61 5.21
C LYS A 69 -10.89 -10.93 5.95
N ALA A 70 -9.66 -11.33 6.23
CA ALA A 70 -9.38 -12.56 6.97
C ALA A 70 -9.88 -12.50 8.42
N GLU A 71 -9.69 -11.35 9.08
CA GLU A 71 -10.18 -11.14 10.44
C GLU A 71 -11.70 -11.11 10.51
N LEU A 72 -12.37 -10.42 9.58
CA LEU A 72 -13.83 -10.39 9.49
C LEU A 72 -14.40 -11.78 9.25
N SER A 73 -13.86 -12.52 8.29
CA SER A 73 -14.32 -13.89 8.00
C SER A 73 -14.20 -14.81 9.22
N ARG A 74 -13.13 -14.69 10.01
CA ARG A 74 -12.97 -15.44 11.25
C ARG A 74 -14.03 -15.04 12.29
N VAL A 75 -14.31 -13.74 12.44
CA VAL A 75 -15.31 -13.24 13.39
C VAL A 75 -16.72 -13.67 12.98
N GLU A 76 -17.05 -13.58 11.69
CA GLU A 76 -18.34 -14.02 11.14
C GLU A 76 -18.59 -15.52 11.40
N GLN A 77 -17.58 -16.37 11.20
CA GLN A 77 -17.69 -17.81 11.49
C GLN A 77 -17.95 -18.09 12.98
N LEU A 78 -17.27 -17.37 13.88
CA LEU A 78 -17.51 -17.50 15.32
C LEU A 78 -18.90 -17.01 15.73
N LEU A 79 -19.39 -15.95 15.07
CA LEU A 79 -20.74 -15.43 15.29
C LEU A 79 -21.80 -16.45 14.86
N GLU A 80 -21.68 -17.00 13.67
CA GLU A 80 -22.60 -18.02 13.15
C GLU A 80 -22.62 -19.25 14.06
N GLN A 81 -21.46 -19.71 14.52
CA GLN A 81 -21.36 -20.80 15.48
C GLN A 81 -22.12 -20.49 16.78
N LEU A 82 -21.91 -19.30 17.36
CA LEU A 82 -22.60 -18.89 18.59
C LEU A 82 -24.12 -18.77 18.41
N GLU A 83 -24.57 -18.22 17.29
CA GLU A 83 -25.99 -18.09 16.99
C GLU A 83 -26.67 -19.46 16.86
N GLN A 84 -25.98 -20.42 16.26
CA GLN A 84 -26.44 -21.80 16.16
C GLN A 84 -26.46 -22.48 17.54
N GLU A 85 -25.40 -22.36 18.34
CA GLU A 85 -25.35 -22.89 19.71
C GLU A 85 -26.47 -22.32 20.59
N ILE A 86 -26.72 -21.01 20.52
CA ILE A 86 -27.84 -20.35 21.23
C ILE A 86 -29.19 -20.93 20.76
N THR A 87 -29.36 -21.13 19.46
CA THR A 87 -30.60 -21.66 18.89
C THR A 87 -30.86 -23.09 19.35
N ASP A 88 -29.83 -23.93 19.37
CA ASP A 88 -29.92 -25.31 19.83
C ASP A 88 -30.16 -25.40 21.35
N LEU A 89 -29.52 -24.52 22.13
CA LEU A 89 -29.78 -24.39 23.57
C LEU A 89 -31.23 -23.95 23.85
N LYS A 90 -31.75 -22.94 23.13
CA LYS A 90 -33.15 -22.52 23.25
C LYS A 90 -34.11 -23.66 22.95
N ARG A 91 -33.87 -24.42 21.87
CA ARG A 91 -34.66 -25.61 21.51
C ARG A 91 -34.65 -26.64 22.64
N LYS A 92 -33.45 -26.95 23.17
CA LYS A 92 -33.27 -27.89 24.27
C LYS A 92 -34.02 -27.46 25.54
N VAL A 93 -33.98 -26.18 25.89
CA VAL A 93 -34.75 -25.63 27.02
C VAL A 93 -36.24 -25.87 26.82
N THR A 94 -36.80 -25.53 25.66
CA THR A 94 -38.22 -25.75 25.36
C THR A 94 -38.61 -27.23 25.40
N GLU A 95 -37.76 -28.12 24.88
CA GLU A 95 -38.01 -29.58 24.93
C GLU A 95 -38.01 -30.12 26.37
N LEU A 96 -37.09 -29.65 27.21
CA LEU A 96 -37.03 -30.01 28.63
C LEU A 96 -38.24 -29.48 29.41
N GLU A 97 -38.68 -28.25 29.15
CA GLU A 97 -39.89 -27.68 29.73
C GLU A 97 -41.15 -28.48 29.34
N GLN A 98 -41.28 -28.89 28.08
CA GLN A 98 -42.40 -29.75 27.67
C GLN A 98 -42.37 -31.11 28.38
N LEU A 99 -41.17 -31.66 28.58
CA LEU A 99 -40.99 -32.94 29.23
C LEU A 99 -41.37 -32.90 30.72
N SER A 100 -41.05 -31.82 31.43
CA SER A 100 -41.38 -31.69 32.86
C SER A 100 -42.87 -31.69 33.15
N HIS A 101 -43.71 -31.39 32.15
CA HIS A 101 -45.18 -31.42 32.27
C HIS A 101 -45.80 -32.77 31.85
N THR A 102 -44.99 -33.75 31.41
CA THR A 102 -45.47 -35.07 30.98
C THR A 102 -45.76 -35.97 32.18
N HIS A 103 -47.00 -36.47 32.29
CA HIS A 103 -47.43 -37.35 33.41
C HIS A 103 -47.16 -38.85 33.18
N ASP A 104 -46.73 -39.25 31.98
CA ASP A 104 -46.35 -40.64 31.67
C ASP A 104 -44.86 -40.86 31.93
N ASN A 105 -44.57 -41.60 33.00
CA ASN A 105 -43.22 -41.90 33.46
C ASN A 105 -42.38 -42.70 32.44
N LEU A 106 -43.00 -43.54 31.61
CA LEU A 106 -42.30 -44.41 30.66
C LEU A 106 -41.86 -43.59 29.43
N HIS A 107 -42.74 -42.72 28.93
CA HIS A 107 -42.41 -41.74 27.89
C HIS A 107 -41.40 -40.69 28.35
N PHE A 108 -41.48 -40.25 29.61
CA PHE A 108 -40.49 -39.34 30.22
C PHE A 108 -39.09 -39.96 30.18
N ILE A 109 -38.92 -41.19 30.68
CA ILE A 109 -37.63 -41.89 30.73
C ILE A 109 -37.02 -42.07 29.32
N GLN A 110 -37.82 -42.42 28.31
CA GLN A 110 -37.33 -42.57 26.93
C GLN A 110 -36.83 -41.24 26.35
N ARG A 111 -37.56 -40.13 26.52
CA ARG A 111 -37.13 -38.83 26.00
C ARG A 111 -35.93 -38.26 26.74
N VAL A 112 -35.85 -38.38 28.07
CA VAL A 112 -34.64 -37.97 28.82
C VAL A 112 -33.41 -38.70 28.30
N ARG A 113 -33.48 -40.03 28.11
CA ARG A 113 -32.36 -40.79 27.53
C ARG A 113 -31.97 -40.31 26.14
N SER A 114 -32.94 -40.04 25.27
CA SER A 114 -32.66 -39.54 23.92
C SER A 114 -31.97 -38.16 23.95
N LEU A 115 -32.39 -37.28 24.86
CA LEU A 115 -31.81 -35.94 25.03
C LEU A 115 -30.39 -35.98 25.62
N CYS A 116 -30.12 -36.89 26.57
CA CYS A 116 -28.77 -37.07 27.12
C CYS A 116 -27.79 -37.63 26.09
N VAL A 117 -28.27 -38.48 25.16
CA VAL A 117 -27.44 -39.06 24.10
C VAL A 117 -27.21 -38.06 22.95
N SER A 118 -28.19 -37.24 22.61
CA SER A 118 -28.03 -36.18 21.59
C SER A 118 -27.15 -35.04 22.07
N SER A 119 -27.13 -34.78 23.38
CA SER A 119 -26.41 -33.65 23.95
C SER A 119 -24.97 -33.98 24.32
N GLY A 120 -24.24 -34.76 23.50
CA GLY A 120 -22.84 -35.17 23.71
C GLY A 120 -22.16 -34.28 24.74
N CYS A 121 -22.04 -34.79 25.97
CA CYS A 121 -21.81 -34.04 27.21
C CYS A 121 -20.38 -33.48 27.27
N GLU A 122 -20.00 -32.75 26.24
CA GLU A 122 -18.76 -31.99 26.19
C GLU A 122 -19.19 -30.53 26.16
N ASP A 123 -18.82 -29.82 27.22
CA ASP A 123 -18.85 -28.37 27.23
C ASP A 123 -18.15 -27.90 25.95
N SER A 124 -18.89 -27.27 25.03
CA SER A 124 -18.30 -26.66 23.84
C SER A 124 -17.11 -25.82 24.31
N PRO A 125 -15.88 -26.06 23.79
CA PRO A 125 -14.71 -25.33 24.26
C PRO A 125 -14.99 -23.84 24.10
N GLY A 126 -14.88 -23.09 25.20
CA GLY A 126 -15.30 -21.70 25.26
C GLY A 126 -14.73 -20.87 24.11
N ILE A 127 -15.61 -20.18 23.38
CA ILE A 127 -15.21 -19.37 22.23
C ILE A 127 -14.37 -18.18 22.71
N ILE A 128 -13.11 -18.14 22.27
CA ILE A 128 -12.16 -17.07 22.62
C ILE A 128 -12.31 -15.93 21.62
N VAL A 129 -12.74 -14.77 22.13
CA VAL A 129 -12.75 -13.54 21.35
C VAL A 129 -11.38 -12.86 21.47
N HIS A 130 -10.59 -12.94 20.40
CA HIS A 130 -9.34 -12.20 20.30
C HIS A 130 -9.60 -10.71 19.99
N PRO A 131 -8.86 -9.78 20.62
CA PRO A 131 -8.86 -8.38 20.24
C PRO A 131 -8.52 -8.20 18.75
N PRO A 132 -9.05 -7.15 18.09
CA PRO A 132 -8.66 -6.83 16.71
C PRO A 132 -7.17 -6.53 16.61
N HIS A 133 -6.55 -6.87 15.47
CA HIS A 133 -5.13 -6.60 15.29
C HIS A 133 -4.87 -5.09 15.17
N SER A 134 -3.77 -4.64 15.79
CA SER A 134 -3.31 -3.27 15.65
C SER A 134 -2.43 -3.10 14.41
N TYR A 135 -2.62 -1.97 13.71
CA TYR A 135 -1.75 -1.53 12.61
C TYR A 135 -0.64 -0.58 13.07
N ASP A 136 -0.43 -0.40 14.39
CA ASP A 136 0.59 0.51 14.93
C ASP A 136 1.99 0.14 14.43
N GLY A 137 2.32 -1.15 14.38
CA GLY A 137 3.60 -1.63 13.86
C GLY A 137 3.82 -1.19 12.41
N LEU A 138 2.83 -1.41 11.54
CA LEU A 138 2.87 -0.96 10.15
C LEU A 138 3.03 0.57 10.05
N ARG A 139 2.22 1.32 10.79
CA ARG A 139 2.27 2.79 10.79
C ARG A 139 3.62 3.31 11.23
N ASN A 140 4.20 2.72 12.29
CA ASN A 140 5.51 3.09 12.80
C ASN A 140 6.60 2.78 11.76
N SER A 141 6.58 1.61 11.14
CA SER A 141 7.52 1.25 10.07
C SER A 141 7.43 2.18 8.86
N LEU A 142 6.22 2.55 8.42
CA LEU A 142 6.03 3.50 7.33
C LEU A 142 6.49 4.92 7.70
N SER A 143 6.31 5.33 8.96
CA SER A 143 6.83 6.61 9.46
C SER A 143 8.35 6.63 9.44
N GLU A 144 9.00 5.55 9.87
CA GLU A 144 10.46 5.43 9.81
C GLU A 144 10.97 5.41 8.37
N LEU A 145 10.32 4.64 7.48
CA LEU A 145 10.64 4.64 6.05
C LEU A 145 10.57 6.05 5.46
N LYS A 146 9.51 6.81 5.77
CA LYS A 146 9.35 8.19 5.30
C LYS A 146 10.50 9.09 5.77
N LYS A 147 10.91 8.94 7.04
CA LYS A 147 12.02 9.70 7.62
C LYS A 147 13.33 9.38 6.89
N GLN A 148 13.67 8.09 6.78
CA GLN A 148 14.87 7.62 6.11
C GLN A 148 14.93 8.04 4.64
N PHE A 149 13.81 7.93 3.92
CA PHE A 149 13.73 8.37 2.53
C PHE A 149 13.99 9.87 2.39
N LYS A 150 13.47 10.69 3.31
CA LYS A 150 13.71 12.14 3.30
C LYS A 150 15.18 12.46 3.55
N GLU A 151 15.78 11.84 4.56
CA GLU A 151 17.20 12.02 4.91
C GLU A 151 18.12 11.59 3.76
N PHE A 152 17.84 10.43 3.17
CA PHE A 152 18.55 9.92 2.00
C PHE A 152 18.46 10.88 0.81
N CYS A 153 17.25 11.36 0.48
CA CYS A 153 17.06 12.33 -0.60
C CYS A 153 17.88 13.60 -0.32
N GLU A 154 17.78 14.17 0.88
CA GLU A 154 18.57 15.33 1.25
C GLU A 154 20.06 15.07 1.01
N GLU A 155 20.63 13.97 1.50
CA GLU A 155 22.04 13.63 1.30
C GLU A 155 22.44 13.52 -0.18
N GLU A 156 21.65 12.81 -0.99
CA GLU A 156 21.95 12.63 -2.41
C GLU A 156 21.82 13.92 -3.21
N PHE A 157 20.83 14.77 -2.90
CA PHE A 157 20.66 16.06 -3.58
C PHE A 157 21.81 17.04 -3.28
N HIS A 158 22.45 16.96 -2.10
CA HIS A 158 23.65 17.76 -1.82
C HIS A 158 24.88 17.36 -2.66
N LYS A 159 24.89 16.15 -3.24
CA LYS A 159 25.97 15.67 -4.12
C LYS A 159 25.84 16.19 -5.55
N ILE A 160 24.69 16.77 -5.91
CA ILE A 160 24.49 17.37 -7.23
C ILE A 160 25.35 18.63 -7.34
N PRO A 161 26.25 18.72 -8.34
CA PRO A 161 27.15 19.87 -8.48
C PRO A 161 26.35 21.18 -8.61
N PRO A 162 26.73 22.25 -7.87
CA PRO A 162 26.23 23.58 -8.18
C PRO A 162 26.79 24.02 -9.54
N TYR A 163 25.97 24.76 -10.30
CA TYR A 163 26.40 25.46 -11.51
C TYR A 163 27.37 26.60 -11.20
#